data_AF-A0A1R3EPV0-F1
#
_entry.id   AF-A0A1R3EPV0-F1
#
_cell.length_a   1.000
_cell.length_b   1.000
_cell.length_c   1.000
_cell.angle_alpha   90.00
_cell.angle_beta   90.00
_cell.angle_gamma   90.00
#
_symmetry.space_group_name_H-M   'P 1'
#
loop_
_entity.id
_entity.type
_entity.pdbx_description
1 polymer ?
#
loop_
_entity_poly.entity_id
_entity_poly.type
_entity_poly.pdbx_seq_one_letter_code
_entity_poly.pdbx_strand_id
1 'polypeptide(L)'
;MKANAETPDSSGAADTMKWVVAFVLLAAAVVGNYLYGELSVVIRAAGVVVLIAAALGVAATTTKGKAAIDFAKESRMEIRKVVWPTRQETMQTTLIVLAVCIVMSLVLWGIDGIMVRLVSLATGV
;
A
#
# COMPACT_ATOMS: atom_id res chain seq x y z
N MET A 1 -44.40 18.48 19.39
CA MET A 1 -44.58 18.19 17.96
C MET A 1 -43.65 19.06 17.13
N LYS A 2 -42.51 18.51 16.67
CA LYS A 2 -41.99 18.63 15.29
C LYS A 2 -41.05 17.45 15.11
N ALA A 3 -41.53 16.44 14.37
CA ALA A 3 -40.75 15.27 14.00
C ALA A 3 -39.54 15.76 13.21
N ASN A 4 -38.34 15.49 13.72
CA ASN A 4 -37.12 15.54 12.94
C ASN A 4 -37.24 14.40 11.93
N ALA A 5 -37.63 14.73 10.70
CA ALA A 5 -37.66 13.78 9.61
C ALA A 5 -36.22 13.31 9.38
N GLU A 6 -35.95 12.05 9.72
CA GLU A 6 -34.78 11.33 9.24
C GLU A 6 -34.89 11.31 7.71
N THR A 7 -34.23 12.26 7.05
CA THR A 7 -34.02 12.21 5.61
C THR A 7 -33.19 10.97 5.33
N PRO A 8 -33.67 10.01 4.53
CA PRO A 8 -32.97 8.75 4.30
C PRO A 8 -31.61 9.04 3.67
N ASP A 9 -30.61 8.26 4.08
CA ASP A 9 -29.22 8.21 3.60
C ASP A 9 -29.13 8.01 2.07
N SER A 10 -29.51 9.03 1.30
CA SER A 10 -29.42 9.07 -0.16
C SER A 10 -27.98 9.06 -0.66
N SER A 11 -27.02 9.38 0.23
CA SER A 11 -25.58 9.33 -0.05
C SER A 11 -25.04 7.90 -0.12
N GLY A 12 -25.51 7.00 0.76
CA GLY A 12 -25.05 5.61 0.82
C GLY A 12 -25.51 4.77 -0.37
N ALA A 13 -26.80 4.86 -0.73
CA ALA A 13 -27.36 4.10 -1.86
C ALA A 13 -26.73 4.53 -3.21
N ALA A 14 -26.50 5.83 -3.40
CA ALA A 14 -25.84 6.34 -4.60
C ALA A 14 -24.37 5.92 -4.69
N ASP A 15 -23.66 5.82 -3.55
CA ASP A 15 -22.29 5.34 -3.51
C ASP A 15 -22.19 3.82 -3.73
N THR A 16 -23.12 3.03 -3.18
CA THR A 16 -23.21 1.60 -3.49
C THR A 16 -23.45 1.38 -4.98
N MET A 17 -24.31 2.20 -5.62
CA MET A 17 -24.54 2.11 -7.06
C MET A 17 -23.28 2.45 -7.87
N LYS A 18 -22.50 3.47 -7.47
CA LYS A 18 -21.21 3.81 -8.11
C LYS A 18 -20.18 2.69 -7.96
N TRP A 19 -20.13 2.04 -6.80
CA TRP A 19 -19.27 0.87 -6.59
C TRP A 19 -19.64 -0.30 -7.50
N VAL A 20 -20.93 -0.60 -7.62
CA VAL A 20 -21.42 -1.63 -8.56
C VAL A 20 -21.01 -1.30 -9.99
N VAL A 21 -21.17 -0.04 -10.43
CA VAL A 21 -20.73 0.39 -11.76
C VAL A 21 -19.22 0.24 -11.94
N ALA A 22 -18.40 0.59 -10.95
CA ALA A 22 -16.95 0.41 -11.01
C ALA A 22 -16.54 -1.07 -11.11
N PHE A 23 -17.18 -1.96 -10.34
CA PHE A 23 -16.94 -3.41 -10.42
C PHE A 23 -17.36 -3.99 -11.78
N VAL A 24 -18.49 -3.55 -12.33
CA VAL A 24 -18.94 -3.96 -13.66
C VAL A 24 -17.96 -3.52 -14.75
N LEU A 25 -17.45 -2.30 -14.69
CA LEU A 25 -16.44 -1.79 -15.64
C LEU A 25 -15.13 -2.60 -15.57
N LEU A 26 -14.68 -2.96 -14.37
CA LEU A 26 -13.49 -3.80 -14.20
C LEU A 26 -13.71 -5.23 -14.69
N ALA A 27 -14.87 -5.82 -14.38
CA ALA A 27 -15.24 -7.14 -14.90
C ALA A 27 -15.31 -7.14 -16.43
N ALA A 28 -15.88 -6.11 -17.04
CA ALA A 28 -15.91 -5.93 -18.48
C ALA A 28 -14.50 -5.80 -19.08
N ALA A 29 -13.56 -5.14 -18.39
CA ALA A 29 -12.17 -5.06 -18.83
C ALA A 29 -11.48 -6.44 -18.84
N VAL A 30 -11.70 -7.25 -17.79
CA VAL A 30 -11.12 -8.61 -17.69
C VAL A 30 -11.74 -9.56 -18.71
N VAL A 31 -13.07 -9.57 -18.83
CA VAL A 31 -13.81 -10.43 -19.75
C VAL A 31 -13.53 -10.03 -21.20
N GLY A 32 -13.53 -8.72 -21.51
CA GLY A 32 -13.15 -8.22 -22.82
C GLY A 32 -11.71 -8.61 -23.19
N ASN A 33 -10.78 -8.55 -22.23
CA ASN A 33 -9.40 -8.99 -22.46
C ASN A 33 -9.27 -10.50 -22.76
N TYR A 34 -10.17 -11.33 -22.21
CA TYR A 34 -10.21 -12.78 -22.44
C TYR A 34 -10.91 -13.15 -23.76
N LEU A 35 -12.04 -12.51 -24.07
CA LEU A 35 -12.82 -12.79 -25.28
C LEU A 35 -12.13 -12.30 -26.57
N TYR A 36 -11.45 -11.15 -26.53
CA TYR A 36 -10.72 -10.59 -27.67
C TYR A 36 -9.25 -11.09 -27.72
N GLY A 37 -9.02 -12.34 -27.32
CA GLY A 37 -7.68 -12.94 -27.25
C GLY A 37 -6.96 -13.08 -28.60
N GLU A 38 -7.68 -13.09 -29.71
CA GLU A 38 -7.12 -13.22 -31.07
C GLU A 38 -6.85 -11.88 -31.78
N LEU A 39 -7.18 -10.75 -31.17
CA LEU A 39 -6.92 -9.41 -31.72
C LEU A 39 -5.53 -8.88 -31.34
N SER A 40 -5.04 -7.89 -32.10
CA SER A 40 -3.76 -7.22 -31.83
C SER A 40 -3.66 -6.71 -30.39
N VAL A 41 -2.56 -7.07 -29.72
CA VAL A 41 -2.28 -6.79 -28.30
C VAL A 41 -2.42 -5.30 -27.95
N VAL A 42 -2.07 -4.42 -28.90
CA VAL A 42 -2.08 -2.95 -28.71
C VAL A 42 -3.50 -2.41 -28.51
N ILE A 43 -4.46 -2.87 -29.32
CA ILE A 43 -5.86 -2.40 -29.26
C ILE A 43 -6.52 -2.86 -27.96
N ARG A 44 -6.22 -4.09 -27.53
CA ARG A 44 -6.68 -4.64 -26.26
C ARG A 44 -6.14 -3.88 -25.07
N ALA A 45 -4.83 -3.62 -25.04
CA ALA A 45 -4.19 -2.87 -23.97
C ALA A 45 -4.78 -1.45 -23.86
N ALA A 46 -4.98 -0.77 -24.99
CA ALA A 46 -5.62 0.55 -25.01
C ALA A 46 -7.07 0.50 -24.45
N GLY A 47 -7.88 -0.48 -24.87
CA GLY A 47 -9.25 -0.64 -24.37
C GLY A 47 -9.32 -0.92 -22.86
N VAL A 48 -8.44 -1.79 -22.35
CA VAL A 48 -8.33 -2.09 -20.91
C VAL A 48 -7.92 -0.84 -20.12
N VAL A 49 -6.94 -0.07 -20.62
CA VAL A 49 -6.51 1.18 -19.98
C VAL A 49 -7.67 2.18 -19.90
N VAL A 50 -8.46 2.33 -20.97
CA VAL A 50 -9.62 3.23 -20.99
C VAL A 50 -10.68 2.79 -19.97
N LEU A 51 -10.99 1.49 -19.91
CA LEU A 51 -11.98 0.96 -18.97
C LEU A 51 -11.53 1.10 -17.51
N ILE A 52 -10.24 0.87 -17.22
CA ILE A 52 -9.66 1.10 -15.89
C ILE A 52 -9.71 2.59 -15.54
N ALA A 53 -9.35 3.47 -16.47
CA ALA A 53 -9.42 4.92 -16.24
C ALA A 53 -10.86 5.38 -15.95
N ALA A 54 -11.85 4.85 -16.67
CA ALA A 54 -13.26 5.12 -16.41
C ALA A 54 -13.71 4.60 -15.03
N ALA A 55 -13.31 3.37 -14.66
CA ALA A 55 -13.62 2.81 -13.35
C ALA A 55 -12.99 3.62 -12.20
N LEU A 56 -11.75 4.06 -12.36
CA LEU A 56 -11.08 4.96 -11.41
C LEU A 56 -11.76 6.32 -11.32
N GLY A 57 -12.23 6.86 -12.45
CA GLY A 57 -13.02 8.09 -12.48
C GLY A 57 -14.32 7.96 -11.69
N VAL A 58 -15.07 6.88 -11.90
CA VAL A 58 -16.31 6.59 -11.14
C VAL A 58 -16.00 6.41 -9.65
N ALA A 59 -14.96 5.64 -9.31
CA ALA A 59 -14.54 5.44 -7.92
C ALA A 59 -14.15 6.75 -7.22
N ALA A 60 -13.44 7.65 -7.91
CA ALA A 60 -13.06 8.97 -7.38
C ALA A 60 -14.27 9.88 -7.06
N THR A 61 -15.41 9.71 -7.73
CA THR A 61 -16.64 10.48 -7.46
C THR A 61 -17.47 9.96 -6.29
N THR A 62 -17.07 8.83 -5.68
CA THR A 62 -17.71 8.22 -4.51
C THR A 62 -17.27 8.95 -3.23
N THR A 63 -18.07 8.96 -2.16
CA THR A 63 -17.68 9.60 -0.87
C THR A 63 -16.33 9.10 -0.35
N LYS A 64 -16.08 7.79 -0.40
CA LYS A 64 -14.78 7.19 -0.02
C LYS A 64 -13.64 7.62 -0.94
N GLY A 65 -13.91 7.81 -2.24
CA GLY A 65 -12.93 8.30 -3.22
C GLY A 65 -12.53 9.75 -2.97
N LYS A 66 -13.49 10.63 -2.71
CA LYS A 66 -13.23 12.03 -2.32
C LYS A 66 -12.45 12.11 -1.00
N ALA A 67 -12.85 11.33 0.00
CA ALA A 67 -12.13 11.25 1.27
C ALA A 67 -10.67 10.81 1.10
N ALA A 68 -10.39 9.83 0.23
CA ALA A 68 -9.02 9.40 -0.07
C ALA A 68 -8.20 10.49 -0.79
N ILE A 69 -8.83 11.25 -1.69
CA ILE A 69 -8.17 12.37 -2.38
C ILE A 69 -7.84 13.49 -1.38
N ASP A 70 -8.76 13.82 -0.48
CA ASP A 70 -8.53 14.85 0.52
C ASP A 70 -7.49 14.38 1.56
N PHE A 71 -7.52 13.13 1.99
CA PHE A 71 -6.46 12.52 2.81
C PHE A 71 -5.09 12.57 2.12
N ALA A 72 -5.02 12.34 0.80
CA ALA A 72 -3.77 12.45 0.06
C ALA A 72 -3.25 13.90 0.00
N LYS A 73 -4.14 14.90 -0.07
CA LYS A 73 -3.76 16.32 0.02
C LYS A 73 -3.23 16.66 1.41
N GLU A 74 -3.92 16.22 2.45
CA GLU A 74 -3.50 16.40 3.85
C GLU A 74 -2.15 15.72 4.11
N SER A 75 -1.96 14.49 3.64
CA SER A 75 -0.70 13.75 3.74
C SER A 75 0.46 14.49 3.07
N ARG A 76 0.23 15.16 1.94
CA ARG A 76 1.25 16.01 1.30
C ARG A 76 1.61 17.23 2.14
N MET A 77 0.65 17.80 2.87
CA MET A 77 0.93 18.88 3.82
C MET A 77 1.74 18.36 5.02
N GLU A 78 1.45 17.15 5.49
CA GLU A 78 2.18 16.51 6.58
C GLU A 78 3.62 16.14 6.19
N ILE A 79 3.83 15.66 4.95
CA ILE A 79 5.17 15.39 4.42
C ILE A 79 6.04 16.66 4.41
N ARG A 80 5.45 17.85 4.24
CA ARG A 80 6.20 19.11 4.33
C ARG A 80 6.64 19.45 5.76
N LYS A 81 5.99 18.89 6.78
CA LYS A 81 6.41 19.01 8.18
C LYS A 81 7.52 18.03 8.54
N VAL A 82 7.82 17.05 7.67
CA VAL A 82 8.93 16.13 7.87
C VAL A 82 10.22 16.91 7.68
N VAL A 83 10.90 17.17 8.79
CA VAL A 83 12.26 17.70 8.77
C VAL A 83 13.16 16.56 8.31
N TRP A 84 13.64 16.65 7.08
CA TRP A 84 14.61 15.70 6.57
C TRP A 84 15.93 15.91 7.30
N PRO A 85 16.51 14.84 7.88
CA PRO A 85 17.71 14.95 8.69
C PRO A 85 18.85 15.47 7.84
N THR A 86 19.72 16.26 8.47
CA THR A 86 20.97 16.67 7.83
C THR A 86 21.88 15.46 7.62
N ARG A 87 22.83 15.56 6.69
CA ARG A 87 23.82 14.49 6.46
C ARG A 87 24.58 14.13 7.76
N GLN A 88 24.79 15.10 8.64
CA GLN A 88 25.48 14.91 9.90
C GLN A 88 24.65 14.10 10.90
N GLU A 89 23.37 14.42 11.08
CA GLU A 89 22.46 13.66 11.96
C GLU A 89 22.23 12.23 11.45
N THR A 90 22.13 12.08 10.12
CA THR A 90 22.00 10.77 9.47
C THR A 90 23.24 9.91 9.73
N MET A 91 24.44 10.47 9.59
CA MET A 91 25.69 9.78 9.86
C MET A 91 25.84 9.42 11.33
N GLN A 92 25.50 10.33 12.25
CA GLN A 92 25.56 10.06 13.70
C GLN A 92 24.65 8.89 14.08
N THR A 93 23.40 8.91 13.62
CA THR A 93 22.43 7.85 13.92
C THR A 93 22.88 6.52 13.30
N THR A 94 23.39 6.54 12.07
CA THR A 94 23.92 5.34 11.39
C THR A 94 25.11 4.75 12.12
N LEU A 95 26.05 5.58 12.60
CA LEU A 95 27.21 5.13 13.38
C LEU A 95 26.80 4.53 14.72
N ILE A 96 25.80 5.10 15.40
CA ILE A 96 25.25 4.53 16.64
C ILE A 96 24.66 3.14 16.37
N VAL A 97 23.80 3.02 15.35
CA VAL A 97 23.19 1.72 14.98
C VAL A 97 24.27 0.72 14.59
N LEU A 98 25.28 1.14 13.81
CA LEU A 98 26.39 0.28 13.40
C LEU A 98 27.19 -0.23 14.61
N ALA A 99 27.47 0.63 15.60
CA ALA A 99 28.15 0.23 16.82
C ALA A 99 27.35 -0.82 17.60
N VAL A 100 26.05 -0.62 17.76
CA VAL A 100 25.16 -1.59 18.43
C VAL A 100 25.13 -2.92 17.67
N CYS A 101 25.02 -2.89 16.34
CA CYS A 101 25.06 -4.09 15.50
C CYS A 101 26.37 -4.87 15.64
N ILE A 102 27.52 -4.18 15.70
CA ILE A 102 28.84 -4.82 15.90
C ILE A 102 28.93 -5.48 17.28
N VAL A 103 28.43 -4.82 18.32
CA VAL A 103 28.42 -5.39 19.68
C VAL A 103 27.55 -6.65 19.71
N MET A 104 26.34 -6.58 19.15
CA MET A 104 25.42 -7.73 19.13
C MET A 104 25.96 -8.88 18.29
N SER A 105 26.57 -8.60 17.14
CA SER A 105 27.16 -9.65 16.29
C SER A 105 28.34 -10.35 16.96
N LEU A 106 29.20 -9.61 17.68
CA LEU A 106 30.30 -10.19 18.45
C LEU A 106 29.80 -11.03 19.63
N VAL A 107 28.77 -10.58 20.34
CA VAL A 107 28.16 -11.34 21.45
C VAL A 107 27.58 -12.66 20.95
N LEU A 108 26.77 -12.63 19.88
CA LEU A 108 26.20 -13.84 19.29
C LEU A 108 27.30 -14.77 18.79
N TRP A 109 28.27 -14.24 18.03
CA TRP A 109 29.41 -15.02 17.55
C TRP A 109 30.20 -15.71 18.67
N GLY A 110 30.39 -15.02 19.80
CA GLY A 110 31.05 -15.59 20.97
C GLY A 110 30.26 -16.74 21.60
N ILE A 111 28.95 -16.56 21.77
CA ILE A 111 28.07 -17.59 22.35
C ILE A 111 27.99 -18.80 21.41
N ASP A 112 27.74 -18.57 20.12
CA ASP A 112 27.65 -19.62 19.11
C ASP A 112 28.99 -20.38 19.02
N GLY A 113 30.12 -19.68 19.04
CA GLY A 113 31.44 -20.29 19.03
C GLY A 113 31.73 -21.16 20.25
N ILE A 114 31.27 -20.75 21.44
CA ILE A 114 31.38 -21.56 22.66
C ILE A 114 30.45 -22.78 22.57
N MET A 115 29.21 -22.60 22.11
CA MET A 115 28.25 -23.68 21.92
C MET A 115 28.79 -24.76 20.98
N VAL A 116 29.35 -24.38 19.82
CA VAL A 116 29.97 -25.32 18.87
C VAL A 116 31.10 -26.13 19.54
N ARG A 117 31.98 -25.47 20.30
CA ARG A 117 33.09 -26.15 21.01
C ARG A 117 32.60 -27.10 22.11
N LEU A 118 31.54 -26.72 22.82
CA LEU A 118 30.93 -27.58 23.84
C LEU A 118 30.28 -28.81 23.20
N VAL A 119 29.57 -28.63 22.08
CA VAL A 119 28.95 -29.73 21.34
C VAL A 119 30.00 -30.65 20.72
N SER A 120 31.09 -30.12 20.14
CA SER A 120 32.17 -30.94 19.59
C SER A 120 32.86 -31.77 20.67
N LEU A 121 33.14 -31.17 21.84
CA LEU A 121 33.67 -31.89 23.01
C LEU A 121 32.74 -33.01 23.50
N ALA A 122 31.44 -32.76 23.54
CA ALA A 122 30.45 -33.73 23.99
C ALA A 122 30.20 -34.87 22.98
N THR A 123 30.27 -34.56 21.68
CA THR A 123 29.99 -35.53 20.60
C THR A 123 31.26 -36.26 20.13
N GLY A 124 32.44 -35.80 20.52
CA GLY A 124 33.73 -36.45 20.25
C GLY A 124 34.20 -36.38 18.79
N VAL A 125 33.60 -35.50 17.98
CA VAL A 125 34.04 -35.12 16.61
C VAL A 125 34.61 -33.71 16.66
#